data_AF-A0A7Y2ETV2-F1
#
_entry.id   AF-A0A7Y2ETV2-F1
#
_cell.length_a   1.000
_cell.length_b   1.000
_cell.length_c   1.000
_cell.angle_alpha   90.00
_cell.angle_beta   90.00
_cell.angle_gamma   90.00
#
_symmetry.space_group_name_H-M   'P 1'
#
loop_
_entity.id
_entity.type
_entity.pdbx_description
1 polymer ?
#
loop_
_entity_poly.entity_id
_entity_poly.type
_entity_poly.pdbx_seq_one_letter_code
_entity_poly.pdbx_strand_id
1 'polypeptide(L)'
;MRALRILVMVLICAGMANINPAEAQFKKLRNKGKDKIEKKAEQKKREKERKLDAKVDRELDKAVEGAEDSAQDAAGNLFERKAQEAMANAMGEPEEPFDLGPNASGNASAPFVMYRSVTRMHIPGMDELPDMFKHLFTVNEVHYLHDGRHRTDSRGNSNIADARARRLVNIMHASEEYSVRTFDELANMIEAMNNGSEESEQVDDSDMPNTSNMKASVTETGRSMMVNNVRGDQRIMVIEGDYSGESNGEEFEGKFFFVTDAWISSQVAGHKTITDINMEIAREMGAAFAGANNSFAGIFAMMQSDPEMSNQMNDALAELRKMGGGLPVMSDTYIVQAPKDATLDLDKVLQGVLGDFSQEGPVTEQKTMMKVASVIGDLSTDPFNLGLLDAPGNYSLIEYQDPFQSGMPSGMPGGMPGQ
;
A
#
# COMPACT_ATOMS: atom_id res chain seq x y z
N MET A 1 -43.51 -47.97 44.03
CA MET A 1 -43.08 -47.78 42.63
C MET A 1 -41.60 -47.39 42.42
N ARG A 2 -40.77 -47.15 43.45
CA ARG A 2 -39.31 -46.95 43.25
C ARG A 2 -38.48 -48.25 43.29
N ALA A 3 -39.00 -49.34 43.83
CA ALA A 3 -38.33 -50.65 43.84
C ALA A 3 -38.49 -51.46 42.53
N LEU A 4 -39.44 -51.13 41.66
CA LEU A 4 -39.68 -51.84 40.39
C LEU A 4 -38.81 -51.33 39.22
N ARG A 5 -38.18 -50.15 39.36
CA ARG A 5 -37.28 -49.59 38.34
C ARG A 5 -35.83 -50.08 38.44
N ILE A 6 -35.41 -50.59 39.61
CA ILE A 6 -34.05 -51.10 39.82
C ILE A 6 -33.93 -52.56 39.33
N LEU A 7 -35.01 -53.34 39.38
CA LEU A 7 -35.01 -54.74 38.91
C LEU A 7 -35.00 -54.87 37.38
N VAL A 8 -35.55 -53.90 36.64
CA VAL A 8 -35.55 -53.88 35.16
C VAL A 8 -34.19 -53.44 34.59
N MET A 9 -33.42 -52.64 35.33
CA MET A 9 -32.09 -52.17 34.88
C MET A 9 -30.99 -53.23 35.08
N VAL A 10 -31.13 -54.11 36.08
CA VAL A 10 -30.16 -55.20 36.33
C VAL A 10 -30.33 -56.38 35.35
N LEU A 11 -31.54 -56.58 34.80
CA LEU A 11 -31.80 -57.64 33.81
C LEU A 11 -31.38 -57.28 32.37
N ILE A 12 -31.18 -55.99 32.06
CA ILE A 12 -30.64 -55.55 30.75
C ILE A 12 -29.10 -55.63 30.71
N CYS A 13 -28.43 -55.54 31.86
CA CYS A 13 -26.97 -55.62 31.94
C CYS A 13 -26.37 -57.04 31.87
N ALA A 14 -27.19 -58.10 31.91
CA ALA A 14 -26.72 -59.48 31.86
C ALA A 14 -26.74 -60.11 30.44
N GLY A 15 -27.16 -59.37 29.41
CA GLY A 15 -27.35 -59.88 28.04
C GLY A 15 -26.23 -59.59 27.03
N MET A 16 -25.15 -58.88 27.39
CA MET A 16 -24.12 -58.43 26.43
C MET A 16 -22.70 -58.94 26.72
N ALA A 17 -22.56 -60.11 27.32
CA ALA A 17 -21.26 -60.74 27.55
C ALA A 17 -21.11 -62.02 26.72
N ASN A 18 -21.07 -61.89 25.39
CA ASN A 18 -20.40 -62.86 24.49
C ASN A 18 -20.31 -62.32 23.06
N ILE A 19 -19.41 -61.33 22.85
CA ILE A 19 -18.99 -60.92 21.50
C ILE A 19 -17.66 -61.61 21.16
N ASN A 20 -17.85 -62.72 20.45
CA ASN A 20 -17.07 -63.36 19.40
C ASN A 20 -15.53 -63.09 19.29
N PRO A 21 -14.65 -64.08 19.58
CA PRO A 21 -13.18 -63.96 19.40
C PRO A 21 -12.73 -63.81 17.94
N ALA A 22 -13.61 -63.97 16.96
CA ALA A 22 -13.32 -63.74 15.54
C ALA A 22 -13.05 -62.26 15.21
N GLU A 23 -13.70 -61.33 15.90
CA GLU A 23 -13.60 -59.89 15.59
C GLU A 23 -12.24 -59.30 16.04
N ALA A 24 -11.69 -59.83 17.14
CA ALA A 24 -10.34 -59.50 17.60
C ALA A 24 -9.25 -59.96 16.62
N GLN A 25 -9.44 -61.11 15.96
CA GLN A 25 -8.49 -61.60 14.96
C GLN A 25 -8.54 -60.79 13.66
N PHE A 26 -9.73 -60.37 13.21
CA PHE A 26 -9.87 -59.49 12.04
C PHE A 26 -9.24 -58.10 12.28
N LYS A 27 -9.42 -57.52 13.48
CA LYS A 27 -8.79 -56.24 13.83
C LYS A 27 -7.27 -56.34 13.81
N LYS A 28 -6.70 -57.45 14.28
CA LYS A 28 -5.24 -57.69 14.27
C LYS A 28 -4.68 -57.85 12.85
N LEU A 29 -5.40 -58.53 11.95
CA LEU A 29 -5.01 -58.67 10.55
C LEU A 29 -5.10 -57.35 9.77
N ARG A 30 -6.15 -56.55 10.02
CA ARG A 30 -6.33 -55.24 9.38
C ARG A 30 -5.20 -54.26 9.75
N ASN A 31 -4.83 -54.21 11.03
CA ASN A 31 -3.74 -53.35 11.50
C ASN A 31 -2.39 -53.79 10.91
N LYS A 32 -2.12 -55.11 10.86
CA LYS A 32 -0.89 -55.65 10.26
C LYS A 32 -0.79 -55.37 8.75
N GLY A 33 -1.93 -55.31 8.05
CA GLY A 33 -2.00 -54.89 6.65
C GLY A 33 -1.69 -53.41 6.45
N LYS A 34 -2.26 -52.54 7.32
CA LYS A 34 -2.05 -51.09 7.27
C LYS A 34 -0.58 -50.72 7.47
N ASP A 35 0.06 -51.27 8.50
CA ASP A 35 1.49 -51.02 8.79
C ASP A 35 2.41 -51.43 7.63
N LYS A 36 2.07 -52.51 6.91
CA LYS A 36 2.87 -52.99 5.78
C LYS A 36 2.72 -52.10 4.54
N ILE A 37 1.55 -51.49 4.35
CA ILE A 37 1.30 -50.54 3.26
C ILE A 37 2.01 -49.22 3.57
N GLU A 38 1.92 -48.73 4.80
CA GLU A 38 2.52 -47.48 5.25
C GLU A 38 4.06 -47.53 5.16
N LYS A 39 4.69 -48.61 5.64
CA LYS A 39 6.14 -48.80 5.48
C LYS A 39 6.59 -48.88 4.01
N LYS A 40 5.78 -49.48 3.13
CA LYS A 40 6.09 -49.52 1.68
C LYS A 40 5.94 -48.14 1.02
N ALA A 41 4.98 -47.34 1.48
CA ALA A 41 4.79 -45.98 0.99
C ALA A 41 5.96 -45.07 1.41
N GLU A 42 6.37 -45.13 2.68
CA GLU A 42 7.54 -44.39 3.17
C GLU A 42 8.84 -44.79 2.47
N GLN A 43 9.06 -46.09 2.24
CA GLN A 43 10.26 -46.57 1.54
C GLN A 43 10.31 -46.05 0.09
N LYS A 44 9.18 -46.03 -0.62
CA LYS A 44 9.09 -45.44 -1.97
C LYS A 44 9.27 -43.92 -1.97
N LYS A 45 8.79 -43.23 -0.93
CA LYS A 45 8.98 -41.79 -0.77
C LYS A 45 10.46 -41.46 -0.60
N ARG A 46 11.15 -42.14 0.33
CA ARG A 46 12.60 -41.98 0.55
C ARG A 46 13.43 -42.32 -0.68
N GLU A 47 13.05 -43.34 -1.45
CA GLU A 47 13.75 -43.68 -2.70
C GLU A 47 13.56 -42.60 -3.79
N LYS A 48 12.40 -41.95 -3.84
CA LYS A 48 12.16 -40.82 -4.75
C LYS A 48 12.94 -39.57 -4.33
N GLU A 49 12.94 -39.23 -3.04
CA GLU A 49 13.72 -38.11 -2.50
C GLU A 49 15.21 -38.29 -2.80
N ARG A 50 15.77 -39.47 -2.52
CA ARG A 50 17.18 -39.75 -2.81
C ARG A 50 17.55 -39.70 -4.30
N LYS A 51 16.60 -40.00 -5.21
CA LYS A 51 16.80 -39.87 -6.66
C LYS A 51 16.67 -38.41 -7.12
N LEU A 52 15.89 -37.60 -6.42
CA LEU A 52 15.73 -36.19 -6.67
C LEU A 52 16.99 -35.43 -6.23
N ASP A 53 17.47 -35.68 -5.01
CA ASP A 53 18.68 -35.06 -4.47
C ASP A 53 19.89 -35.35 -5.37
N ALA A 54 20.08 -36.61 -5.77
CA ALA A 54 21.15 -37.00 -6.69
C ALA A 54 21.03 -36.41 -8.12
N LYS A 55 19.83 -35.96 -8.51
CA LYS A 55 19.61 -35.25 -9.77
C LYS A 55 19.92 -33.76 -9.60
N VAL A 56 19.53 -33.18 -8.47
CA VAL A 56 19.83 -31.78 -8.12
C VAL A 56 21.34 -31.56 -8.02
N ASP A 57 22.06 -32.44 -7.33
CA ASP A 57 23.52 -32.35 -7.20
C ASP A 57 24.23 -32.38 -8.56
N ARG A 58 23.80 -33.27 -9.48
CA ARG A 58 24.38 -33.33 -10.84
C ARG A 58 24.08 -32.11 -11.69
N GLU A 59 22.94 -31.46 -11.49
CA GLU A 59 22.59 -30.25 -12.24
C GLU A 59 23.30 -29.02 -11.64
N LEU A 60 23.53 -29.00 -10.32
CA LEU A 60 24.38 -28.02 -9.65
C LEU A 60 25.83 -28.12 -10.11
N ASP A 61 26.42 -29.32 -10.16
CA ASP A 61 27.80 -29.51 -10.62
C ASP A 61 27.99 -29.03 -12.06
N LYS A 62 27.03 -29.31 -12.96
CA LYS A 62 27.07 -28.80 -14.35
C LYS A 62 26.92 -27.28 -14.42
N ALA A 63 26.10 -26.69 -13.55
CA ALA A 63 25.88 -25.25 -13.53
C ALA A 63 27.13 -24.51 -13.01
N VAL A 64 27.85 -25.11 -12.05
CA VAL A 64 29.10 -24.57 -11.51
C VAL A 64 30.23 -24.66 -12.54
N GLU A 65 30.40 -25.81 -13.23
CA GLU A 65 31.40 -25.95 -14.31
C GLU A 65 31.13 -24.99 -15.49
N GLY A 66 29.87 -24.68 -15.80
CA GLY A 66 29.52 -23.71 -16.84
C GLY A 66 29.71 -22.24 -16.44
N ALA A 67 29.76 -21.94 -15.14
CA ALA A 67 29.88 -20.58 -14.63
C ALA A 67 31.34 -20.09 -14.54
N GLU A 68 32.30 -20.99 -14.26
CA GLU A 68 33.72 -20.63 -14.10
C GLU A 68 34.37 -20.15 -15.41
N ASP A 69 33.97 -20.68 -16.56
CA ASP A 69 34.53 -20.29 -17.87
C ASP A 69 34.03 -18.92 -18.39
N SER A 70 32.99 -18.33 -17.78
CA SER A 70 32.34 -17.10 -18.26
C SER A 70 32.61 -15.85 -17.42
N ALA A 71 33.31 -15.98 -16.29
CA ALA A 71 33.34 -14.96 -15.25
C ALA A 71 34.50 -13.93 -15.35
N GLN A 72 35.47 -14.08 -16.26
CA GLN A 72 36.66 -13.22 -16.25
C GLN A 72 36.60 -11.93 -17.10
N ASP A 73 35.66 -11.79 -18.05
CA ASP A 73 35.61 -10.62 -18.95
C ASP A 73 34.34 -9.73 -18.84
N ALA A 74 33.38 -10.06 -17.95
CA ALA A 74 32.06 -9.40 -17.93
C ALA A 74 31.72 -8.59 -16.66
N ALA A 75 32.61 -8.49 -15.67
CA ALA A 75 32.24 -8.03 -14.33
C ALA A 75 31.84 -6.54 -14.21
N GLY A 76 32.29 -5.68 -15.14
CA GLY A 76 32.00 -4.23 -15.07
C GLY A 76 30.58 -3.86 -15.55
N ASN A 77 30.15 -4.41 -16.68
CA ASN A 77 28.85 -4.08 -17.28
C ASN A 77 27.73 -5.02 -16.83
N LEU A 78 28.07 -6.20 -16.31
CA LEU A 78 27.08 -7.19 -15.86
C LEU A 78 26.44 -6.80 -14.53
N PHE A 79 27.14 -6.04 -13.67
CA PHE A 79 26.57 -5.61 -12.39
C PHE A 79 25.48 -4.56 -12.57
N GLU A 80 25.68 -3.55 -13.43
CA GLU A 80 24.62 -2.58 -13.78
C GLU A 80 23.45 -3.26 -14.50
N ARG A 81 23.74 -4.19 -15.43
CA ARG A 81 22.70 -4.92 -16.15
C ARG A 81 21.91 -5.88 -15.24
N LYS A 82 22.57 -6.54 -14.29
CA LYS A 82 21.91 -7.41 -13.31
C LYS A 82 21.19 -6.62 -12.23
N ALA A 83 21.65 -5.41 -11.87
CA ALA A 83 20.89 -4.51 -11.00
C ALA A 83 19.63 -4.01 -11.70
N GLN A 84 19.69 -3.67 -12.99
CA GLN A 84 18.52 -3.35 -13.82
C GLN A 84 17.59 -4.56 -14.03
N GLU A 85 18.13 -5.75 -14.32
CA GLU A 85 17.36 -7.00 -14.47
C GLU A 85 16.76 -7.47 -13.13
N ALA A 86 17.43 -7.25 -11.99
CA ALA A 86 16.90 -7.56 -10.66
C ALA A 86 15.81 -6.56 -10.24
N MET A 87 15.96 -5.27 -10.55
CA MET A 87 14.88 -4.29 -10.40
C MET A 87 13.69 -4.62 -11.31
N ALA A 88 13.91 -5.05 -12.55
CA ALA A 88 12.85 -5.45 -13.46
C ALA A 88 12.13 -6.75 -13.01
N ASN A 89 12.87 -7.71 -12.45
CA ASN A 89 12.30 -8.98 -11.96
C ASN A 89 11.61 -8.85 -10.58
N ALA A 90 12.06 -7.94 -9.72
CA ALA A 90 11.41 -7.64 -8.44
C ALA A 90 10.06 -6.91 -8.61
N MET A 91 9.79 -6.33 -9.78
CA MET A 91 8.55 -5.61 -10.09
C MET A 91 7.44 -6.50 -10.71
N GLY A 92 7.64 -7.83 -10.77
CA GLY A 92 6.88 -8.69 -11.69
C GLY A 92 7.21 -8.34 -13.15
N GLU A 93 6.91 -9.22 -14.11
CA GLU A 93 7.02 -8.79 -15.52
C GLU A 93 6.21 -7.49 -15.66
N PRO A 94 6.84 -6.35 -16.02
CA PRO A 94 6.07 -5.19 -16.36
C PRO A 94 5.15 -5.66 -17.48
N GLU A 95 3.83 -5.57 -17.29
CA GLU A 95 2.97 -5.34 -18.44
C GLU A 95 3.70 -4.30 -19.28
N GLU A 96 4.00 -4.63 -20.55
CA GLU A 96 4.87 -3.86 -21.44
C GLU A 96 4.72 -2.38 -21.11
N PRO A 97 5.81 -1.61 -20.92
CA PRO A 97 5.73 -0.20 -20.56
C PRO A 97 4.65 0.42 -21.43
N PHE A 98 3.53 0.76 -20.78
CA PHE A 98 2.33 1.16 -21.50
C PHE A 98 2.79 2.30 -22.42
N ASP A 99 2.51 2.20 -23.72
CA ASP A 99 2.84 3.28 -24.64
C ASP A 99 1.89 4.43 -24.33
N LEU A 100 2.33 5.33 -23.44
CA LEU A 100 1.56 6.44 -22.85
C LEU A 100 1.35 7.61 -23.82
N GLY A 101 1.47 7.34 -25.12
CA GLY A 101 1.28 8.31 -26.19
C GLY A 101 2.24 9.52 -26.14
N PRO A 102 2.12 10.43 -27.12
CA PRO A 102 2.92 11.64 -27.12
C PRO A 102 2.34 12.66 -26.13
N ASN A 103 3.01 12.88 -24.99
CA ASN A 103 2.91 14.16 -24.29
C ASN A 103 3.50 15.23 -25.21
N ALA A 104 2.65 15.91 -25.98
CA ALA A 104 3.08 17.09 -26.70
C ALA A 104 3.42 18.18 -25.67
N SER A 105 4.64 18.69 -25.70
CA SER A 105 4.98 19.93 -24.99
C SER A 105 3.98 21.02 -25.41
N GLY A 106 3.14 21.44 -24.48
CA GLY A 106 1.99 22.31 -24.74
C GLY A 106 2.03 23.59 -23.90
N ASN A 107 1.00 24.43 -24.05
CA ASN A 107 0.87 25.66 -23.28
C ASN A 107 0.75 25.34 -21.77
N ALA A 108 1.72 25.79 -20.96
CA ALA A 108 1.70 25.59 -19.51
C ALA A 108 0.44 26.17 -18.83
N SER A 109 -0.21 27.15 -19.46
CA SER A 109 -1.43 27.82 -19.01
C SER A 109 -2.68 27.35 -19.76
N ALA A 110 -2.67 26.13 -20.32
CA ALA A 110 -3.82 25.60 -21.01
C ALA A 110 -5.02 25.47 -20.05
N PRO A 111 -6.20 26.02 -20.40
CA PRO A 111 -7.33 26.07 -19.46
C PRO A 111 -7.99 24.70 -19.24
N PHE A 112 -7.75 23.73 -20.12
CA PHE A 112 -8.21 22.35 -19.99
C PHE A 112 -6.99 21.47 -19.78
N VAL A 113 -7.06 20.58 -18.80
CA VAL A 113 -6.04 19.57 -18.57
C VAL A 113 -6.73 18.23 -18.29
N MET A 114 -6.36 17.21 -19.04
CA MET A 114 -6.71 15.83 -18.77
C MET A 114 -5.42 15.03 -18.67
N TYR A 115 -5.26 14.23 -17.62
CA TYR A 115 -4.14 13.29 -17.57
C TYR A 115 -4.50 11.98 -16.89
N ARG A 116 -3.77 10.92 -17.23
CA ARG A 116 -3.84 9.64 -16.53
C ARG A 116 -2.75 9.56 -15.48
N SER A 117 -3.05 8.94 -14.35
CA SER A 117 -2.03 8.55 -13.38
C SER A 117 -2.17 7.08 -13.02
N VAL A 118 -1.04 6.45 -12.73
CA VAL A 118 -0.99 5.08 -12.23
C VAL A 118 -0.23 5.10 -10.93
N THR A 119 -0.86 4.66 -9.86
CA THR A 119 -0.26 4.54 -8.54
C THR A 119 -0.21 3.06 -8.15
N ARG A 120 0.97 2.57 -7.79
CA ARG A 120 1.20 1.20 -7.34
C ARG A 120 1.71 1.23 -5.91
N MET A 121 1.00 0.59 -5.02
CA MET A 121 1.43 0.34 -3.66
C MET A 121 2.08 -1.03 -3.58
N HIS A 122 3.27 -1.08 -3.00
CA HIS A 122 3.97 -2.29 -2.69
C HIS A 122 4.15 -2.33 -1.17
N ILE A 123 3.53 -3.32 -0.54
CA ILE A 123 3.68 -3.61 0.89
C ILE A 123 4.49 -4.90 0.95
N PRO A 124 5.67 -4.89 1.59
CA PRO A 124 6.48 -6.10 1.61
C PRO A 124 5.78 -7.28 2.27
N GLY A 125 6.02 -8.48 1.73
CA GLY A 125 5.29 -9.71 2.07
C GLY A 125 3.97 -9.88 1.31
N MET A 126 3.43 -8.83 0.67
CA MET A 126 2.22 -8.95 -0.18
C MET A 126 2.53 -9.41 -1.61
N ASP A 127 3.79 -9.43 -2.04
CA ASP A 127 4.16 -9.92 -3.39
C ASP A 127 3.87 -11.40 -3.60
N GLU A 128 3.81 -12.17 -2.50
CA GLU A 128 3.44 -13.59 -2.50
C GLU A 128 1.94 -13.81 -2.70
N LEU A 129 1.12 -12.75 -2.63
CA LEU A 129 -0.30 -12.87 -2.89
C LEU A 129 -0.55 -13.23 -4.37
N PRO A 130 -1.58 -14.07 -4.65
CA PRO A 130 -1.99 -14.35 -6.02
C PRO A 130 -2.24 -13.07 -6.82
N ASP A 131 -1.94 -13.07 -8.13
CA ASP A 131 -2.06 -11.88 -9.01
C ASP A 131 -3.46 -11.22 -8.95
N MET A 132 -4.49 -12.02 -8.65
CA MET A 132 -5.84 -11.51 -8.44
C MET A 132 -5.97 -10.55 -7.24
N PHE A 133 -4.98 -10.39 -6.39
CA PHE A 133 -4.96 -9.39 -5.31
C PHE A 133 -4.06 -8.19 -5.65
N LYS A 134 -3.09 -8.33 -6.57
CA LYS A 134 -2.17 -7.25 -6.94
C LYS A 134 -2.89 -6.02 -7.50
N HIS A 135 -4.01 -6.24 -8.20
CA HIS A 135 -4.84 -5.15 -8.73
C HIS A 135 -5.52 -4.30 -7.65
N LEU A 136 -5.60 -4.77 -6.39
CA LEU A 136 -6.10 -3.96 -5.28
C LEU A 136 -5.10 -2.89 -4.86
N PHE A 137 -3.82 -3.09 -5.19
CA PHE A 137 -2.73 -2.17 -4.88
C PHE A 137 -2.32 -1.32 -6.08
N THR A 138 -3.02 -1.45 -7.20
CA THR A 138 -2.82 -0.59 -8.38
C THR A 138 -4.06 0.25 -8.61
N VAL A 139 -3.89 1.56 -8.48
CA VAL A 139 -4.94 2.54 -8.72
C VAL A 139 -4.63 3.24 -10.04
N ASN A 140 -5.56 3.14 -10.99
CA ASN A 140 -5.51 3.86 -12.25
C ASN A 140 -6.53 5.00 -12.18
N GLU A 141 -6.07 6.22 -12.42
CA GLU A 141 -6.91 7.41 -12.34
C GLU A 141 -6.86 8.21 -13.64
N VAL A 142 -7.99 8.84 -13.96
CA VAL A 142 -8.07 9.87 -15.00
C VAL A 142 -8.50 11.16 -14.34
N HIS A 143 -7.69 12.20 -14.51
CA HIS A 143 -7.95 13.50 -13.93
C HIS A 143 -8.42 14.47 -15.00
N TYR A 144 -9.42 15.28 -14.68
CA TYR A 144 -9.92 16.38 -15.50
C TYR A 144 -9.90 17.65 -14.69
N LEU A 145 -9.23 18.68 -15.19
CA LEU A 145 -9.04 19.94 -14.49
C LEU A 145 -9.44 21.10 -15.39
N HIS A 146 -10.32 21.95 -14.87
CA HIS A 146 -10.74 23.18 -15.53
C HIS A 146 -11.41 24.11 -14.52
N ASP A 147 -11.03 25.39 -14.54
CA ASP A 147 -11.82 26.47 -13.93
C ASP A 147 -12.14 26.29 -12.43
N GLY A 148 -11.15 25.84 -11.65
CA GLY A 148 -11.28 25.61 -10.20
C GLY A 148 -11.94 24.28 -9.84
N ARG A 149 -12.19 23.40 -10.82
CA ARG A 149 -12.73 22.05 -10.62
C ARG A 149 -11.69 21.00 -10.98
N HIS A 150 -11.61 19.96 -10.16
CA HIS A 150 -10.78 18.79 -10.37
C HIS A 150 -11.64 17.54 -10.20
N ARG A 151 -11.83 16.79 -11.28
CA ARG A 151 -12.44 15.46 -11.25
C ARG A 151 -11.36 14.40 -11.33
N THR A 152 -11.45 13.38 -10.48
CA THR A 152 -10.62 12.17 -10.51
C THR A 152 -11.53 10.97 -10.68
N ASP A 153 -11.35 10.24 -11.79
CA ASP A 153 -12.06 9.01 -12.09
C ASP A 153 -11.17 7.83 -11.73
N SER A 154 -11.68 6.93 -10.90
CA SER A 154 -11.05 5.66 -10.57
C SER A 154 -12.03 4.51 -10.81
N ARG A 155 -11.66 3.27 -10.46
CA ARG A 155 -12.47 2.08 -10.77
C ARG A 155 -13.85 2.15 -10.12
N GLY A 156 -14.86 2.48 -10.93
CA GLY A 156 -16.27 2.48 -10.55
C GLY A 156 -16.75 3.73 -9.81
N ASN A 157 -15.87 4.70 -9.55
CA ASN A 157 -16.21 5.92 -8.82
C ASN A 157 -15.52 7.16 -9.44
N SER A 158 -16.13 8.32 -9.26
CA SER A 158 -15.51 9.62 -9.57
C SER A 158 -15.64 10.56 -8.40
N ASN A 159 -14.59 11.32 -8.12
CA ASN A 159 -14.61 12.41 -7.14
C ASN A 159 -14.42 13.73 -7.86
N ILE A 160 -15.23 14.74 -7.54
CA ILE A 160 -15.11 16.09 -8.07
C ILE A 160 -14.89 17.04 -6.90
N ALA A 161 -13.74 17.70 -6.86
CA ALA A 161 -13.49 18.83 -6.00
C ALA A 161 -13.80 20.13 -6.77
N ASP A 162 -14.72 20.93 -6.24
CA ASP A 162 -15.16 22.19 -6.84
C ASP A 162 -14.87 23.32 -5.85
N ALA A 163 -13.77 24.05 -6.10
CA ALA A 163 -13.31 25.09 -5.19
C ALA A 163 -14.32 26.24 -5.10
N ARG A 164 -14.94 26.60 -6.22
CA ARG A 164 -15.85 27.75 -6.31
C ARG A 164 -17.19 27.49 -5.65
N ALA A 165 -17.73 26.28 -5.83
CA ALA A 165 -18.94 25.86 -5.14
C ALA A 165 -18.67 25.32 -3.72
N ARG A 166 -17.40 25.32 -3.28
CA ARG A 166 -16.94 24.84 -1.96
C ARG A 166 -17.49 23.47 -1.60
N ARG A 167 -17.38 22.51 -2.52
CA ARG A 167 -17.96 21.16 -2.36
C ARG A 167 -17.11 20.06 -2.97
N LEU A 168 -17.27 18.86 -2.41
CA LEU A 168 -16.88 17.59 -2.98
C LEU A 168 -18.13 16.86 -3.47
N VAL A 169 -18.04 16.25 -4.66
CA VAL A 169 -19.06 15.38 -5.22
C VAL A 169 -18.44 13.99 -5.41
N ASN A 170 -19.01 12.98 -4.77
CA ASN A 170 -18.60 11.59 -4.96
C ASN A 170 -19.69 10.87 -5.79
N ILE A 171 -19.30 10.30 -6.92
CA ILE A 171 -20.17 9.65 -7.90
C ILE A 171 -19.88 8.15 -7.88
N MET A 172 -20.91 7.35 -7.63
CA MET A 172 -20.85 5.88 -7.63
C MET A 172 -21.50 5.37 -8.91
N HIS A 173 -20.67 4.96 -9.88
CA HIS A 173 -21.18 4.60 -11.21
C HIS A 173 -22.01 3.31 -11.22
N ALA A 174 -21.72 2.38 -10.30
CA ALA A 174 -22.42 1.10 -10.23
C ALA A 174 -23.86 1.24 -9.74
N SER A 175 -24.14 2.18 -8.83
CA SER A 175 -25.48 2.44 -8.31
C SER A 175 -26.19 3.60 -9.00
N GLU A 176 -25.52 4.30 -9.93
CA GLU A 176 -26.02 5.53 -10.55
C GLU A 176 -26.41 6.59 -9.51
N GLU A 177 -25.61 6.71 -8.46
CA GLU A 177 -25.83 7.62 -7.35
C GLU A 177 -24.66 8.60 -7.22
N TYR A 178 -24.94 9.74 -6.59
CA TYR A 178 -23.90 10.66 -6.17
C TYR A 178 -24.24 11.28 -4.82
N SER A 179 -23.23 11.67 -4.08
CA SER A 179 -23.36 12.45 -2.85
C SER A 179 -22.60 13.77 -3.00
N VAL A 180 -23.05 14.79 -2.28
CA VAL A 180 -22.40 16.10 -2.24
C VAL A 180 -22.10 16.41 -0.78
N ARG A 181 -20.89 16.88 -0.51
CA ARG A 181 -20.49 17.45 0.79
C ARG A 181 -19.82 18.78 0.59
N THR A 182 -20.16 19.74 1.43
CA THR A 182 -19.52 21.06 1.43
C THR A 182 -18.19 21.00 2.18
N PHE A 183 -17.31 21.95 1.90
CA PHE A 183 -16.06 22.08 2.63
C PHE A 183 -16.27 22.40 4.11
N ASP A 184 -17.35 23.12 4.44
CA ASP A 184 -17.69 23.46 5.83
C ASP A 184 -18.17 22.21 6.59
N GLU A 185 -18.97 21.34 5.97
CA GLU A 185 -19.36 20.04 6.55
C GLU A 185 -18.14 19.15 6.81
N LEU A 186 -17.17 19.12 5.89
CA LEU A 186 -15.93 18.37 6.07
C LEU A 186 -15.07 18.96 7.19
N ALA A 187 -14.94 20.28 7.28
CA ALA A 187 -14.22 20.94 8.36
C ALA A 187 -14.84 20.62 9.72
N ASN A 188 -16.17 20.74 9.85
CA ASN A 188 -16.90 20.37 11.07
C ASN A 188 -16.73 18.89 11.42
N MET A 189 -16.70 18.00 10.42
CA MET A 189 -16.47 16.57 10.62
C MET A 189 -15.06 16.30 11.17
N ILE A 190 -14.04 17.01 10.67
CA ILE A 190 -12.66 16.89 11.16
C ILE A 190 -12.54 17.46 12.57
N GLU A 191 -13.13 18.63 12.84
CA GLU A 191 -13.18 19.21 14.19
C GLU A 191 -13.91 18.28 15.18
N ALA A 192 -15.02 17.67 14.76
CA ALA A 192 -15.75 16.70 15.59
C ALA A 192 -14.95 15.42 15.85
N MET A 193 -14.16 14.95 14.88
CA MET A 193 -13.23 13.83 15.10
C MET A 193 -12.14 14.20 16.10
N ASN A 194 -11.53 15.38 15.96
CA ASN A 194 -10.46 15.85 16.86
C ASN A 194 -10.96 16.14 18.28
N ASN A 195 -12.19 16.63 18.43
CA ASN A 195 -12.78 16.88 19.75
C ASN A 195 -13.37 15.59 20.34
N GLY A 196 -13.87 14.68 19.50
CA GLY A 196 -14.45 13.39 19.91
C GLY A 196 -13.42 12.43 20.49
N SER A 197 -12.15 12.54 20.08
CA SER A 197 -11.03 11.84 20.74
C SER A 197 -10.77 12.33 22.17
N GLU A 198 -11.19 13.54 22.54
CA GLU A 198 -11.02 14.05 23.92
C GLU A 198 -12.16 13.60 24.86
N GLU A 199 -13.38 13.35 24.35
CA GLU A 199 -14.56 12.99 25.15
C GLU A 199 -14.96 11.49 25.09
N SER A 200 -14.38 10.68 24.20
CA SER A 200 -14.52 9.22 24.29
C SER A 200 -13.69 8.68 25.46
N GLU A 201 -14.37 8.29 26.55
CA GLU A 201 -13.80 7.50 27.64
C GLU A 201 -12.90 6.36 27.10
N GLN A 202 -11.61 6.41 27.40
CA GLN A 202 -10.67 5.28 27.33
C GLN A 202 -10.84 4.36 26.11
N VAL A 203 -10.78 4.93 24.90
CA VAL A 203 -9.94 4.26 23.90
C VAL A 203 -8.54 4.75 24.24
N ASP A 204 -7.72 3.84 24.75
CA ASP A 204 -6.37 4.11 25.23
C ASP A 204 -5.65 5.05 24.25
N ASP A 205 -5.41 6.29 24.69
CA ASP A 205 -4.68 7.35 23.96
C ASP A 205 -3.18 6.98 23.74
N SER A 206 -2.86 5.72 24.01
CA SER A 206 -1.54 5.10 24.00
C SER A 206 -1.21 4.41 22.67
N ASP A 207 -2.21 4.14 21.82
CA ASP A 207 -2.02 3.43 20.54
C ASP A 207 -1.75 4.32 19.32
N MET A 208 -1.91 5.66 19.41
CA MET A 208 -1.48 6.59 18.36
C MET A 208 -0.10 7.15 18.69
N PRO A 209 0.95 6.86 17.88
CA PRO A 209 2.29 7.30 18.19
C PRO A 209 2.38 8.84 18.22
N ASN A 210 2.88 9.41 19.31
CA ASN A 210 3.19 10.82 19.38
C ASN A 210 4.39 11.10 18.47
N THR A 211 4.21 11.98 17.46
CA THR A 211 5.25 12.31 16.49
C THR A 211 5.96 13.60 16.85
N SER A 212 7.28 13.58 17.05
CA SER A 212 8.05 14.77 17.41
C SER A 212 9.31 14.93 16.55
N ASN A 213 9.96 16.09 16.64
CA ASN A 213 11.25 16.40 16.01
C ASN A 213 11.29 16.23 14.49
N MET A 214 10.25 16.70 13.80
CA MET A 214 10.19 16.55 12.35
C MET A 214 11.23 17.41 11.63
N LYS A 215 11.93 16.78 10.68
CA LYS A 215 12.91 17.43 9.81
C LYS A 215 12.62 17.04 8.38
N ALA A 216 12.61 18.00 7.47
CA ALA A 216 12.60 17.73 6.05
C ALA A 216 13.95 18.14 5.44
N SER A 217 14.37 17.43 4.40
CA SER A 217 15.49 17.81 3.56
C SER A 217 15.16 17.48 2.11
N VAL A 218 15.62 18.32 1.19
CA VAL A 218 15.47 18.09 -0.25
C VAL A 218 16.84 18.19 -0.90
N THR A 219 17.20 17.15 -1.64
CA THR A 219 18.46 17.04 -2.38
C THR A 219 18.18 17.08 -3.87
N GLU A 220 18.73 18.08 -4.56
CA GLU A 220 18.79 18.11 -6.01
C GLU A 220 19.97 17.25 -6.48
N THR A 221 19.70 16.19 -7.25
CA THR A 221 20.72 15.21 -7.62
C THR A 221 21.54 15.63 -8.85
N GLY A 222 21.03 16.62 -9.61
CA GLY A 222 21.55 16.99 -10.93
C GLY A 222 21.24 15.97 -12.05
N ARG A 223 20.61 14.83 -11.72
CA ARG A 223 20.17 13.84 -12.71
C ARG A 223 18.89 14.29 -13.39
N SER A 224 18.77 13.97 -14.67
CA SER A 224 17.57 14.23 -15.46
C SER A 224 17.27 13.05 -16.37
N MET A 225 15.99 12.72 -16.57
CA MET A 225 15.56 11.69 -17.50
C MET A 225 14.30 12.10 -18.25
N MET A 226 14.01 11.39 -19.34
CA MET A 226 12.74 11.53 -20.03
C MET A 226 11.72 10.57 -19.38
N VAL A 227 10.59 11.11 -18.93
CA VAL A 227 9.43 10.37 -18.46
C VAL A 227 8.28 10.77 -19.38
N ASN A 228 7.76 9.83 -20.17
CA ASN A 228 6.66 10.07 -21.11
C ASN A 228 6.87 11.33 -21.96
N ASN A 229 8.02 11.43 -22.64
CA ASN A 229 8.41 12.57 -23.48
C ASN A 229 8.54 13.93 -22.75
N VAL A 230 8.49 13.95 -21.43
CA VAL A 230 8.75 15.13 -20.60
C VAL A 230 10.08 14.96 -19.87
N ARG A 231 10.94 15.97 -19.93
CA ARG A 231 12.17 15.97 -19.14
C ARG A 231 11.83 16.22 -17.67
N GLY A 232 12.15 15.26 -16.80
CA GLY A 232 12.10 15.41 -15.35
C GLY A 232 13.50 15.52 -14.76
N ASP A 233 13.68 16.43 -13.81
CA ASP A 233 14.90 16.55 -13.00
C ASP A 233 14.65 15.89 -11.64
N GLN A 234 15.58 15.05 -11.21
CA GLN A 234 15.37 14.23 -10.02
C GLN A 234 15.71 14.98 -8.73
N ARG A 235 14.79 14.91 -7.78
CA ARG A 235 14.93 15.42 -6.43
C ARG A 235 14.56 14.34 -5.43
N ILE A 236 15.37 14.21 -4.39
CA ILE A 236 15.13 13.28 -3.30
C ILE A 236 14.74 14.09 -2.09
N MET A 237 13.56 13.81 -1.54
CA MET A 237 13.07 14.41 -0.33
C MET A 237 13.08 13.38 0.79
N VAL A 238 13.56 13.77 1.96
CA VAL A 238 13.52 12.94 3.17
C VAL A 238 12.83 13.74 4.26
N ILE A 239 11.74 13.20 4.79
CA ILE A 239 11.11 13.69 6.01
C ILE A 239 11.39 12.66 7.10
N GLU A 240 12.03 13.07 8.17
CA GLU A 240 12.32 12.30 9.38
C GLU A 240 11.39 12.78 10.49
N GLY A 241 10.87 11.86 11.29
CA GLY A 241 10.23 12.17 12.56
C GLY A 241 10.43 11.05 13.57
N ASP A 242 10.48 11.42 14.84
CA ASP A 242 10.48 10.47 15.95
C ASP A 242 9.04 10.07 16.25
N TYR A 243 8.81 8.82 16.66
CA TYR A 243 7.52 8.38 17.19
C TYR A 243 7.71 7.62 18.51
N SER A 244 6.76 7.77 19.42
CA SER A 244 6.70 7.00 20.66
C SER A 244 5.26 6.69 21.06
N GLY A 245 5.01 5.54 21.66
CA GLY A 245 3.71 5.14 22.19
C GLY A 245 3.85 4.09 23.28
N GLU A 246 2.72 3.66 23.84
CA GLU A 246 2.66 2.60 24.84
C GLU A 246 1.60 1.60 24.39
N SER A 247 1.94 0.32 24.24
CA SER A 247 0.95 -0.70 23.90
C SER A 247 1.07 -1.86 24.86
N ASN A 248 -0.06 -2.25 25.48
CA ASN A 248 -0.09 -3.29 26.52
C ASN A 248 0.86 -3.05 27.70
N GLY A 249 1.14 -1.79 28.05
CA GLY A 249 2.07 -1.42 29.12
C GLY A 249 3.55 -1.47 28.72
N GLU A 250 3.85 -1.72 27.44
CA GLU A 250 5.21 -1.65 26.89
C GLU A 250 5.38 -0.36 26.09
N GLU A 251 6.31 0.49 26.54
CA GLU A 251 6.73 1.67 25.78
C GLU A 251 7.48 1.23 24.52
N PHE A 252 7.13 1.82 23.39
CA PHE A 252 7.86 1.67 22.14
C PHE A 252 8.23 3.04 21.59
N GLU A 253 9.45 3.14 21.05
CA GLU A 253 9.96 4.36 20.43
C GLU A 253 10.76 4.04 19.18
N GLY A 254 10.76 4.97 18.22
CA GLY A 254 11.52 4.82 17.01
C GLY A 254 11.47 6.06 16.13
N LYS A 255 11.87 5.88 14.87
CA LYS A 255 11.87 6.88 13.83
C LYS A 255 11.08 6.41 12.63
N PHE A 256 10.36 7.31 12.01
CA PHE A 256 9.82 7.12 10.69
C PHE A 256 10.54 8.03 9.70
N PHE A 257 10.72 7.53 8.48
CA PHE A 257 11.21 8.31 7.36
C PHE A 257 10.22 8.20 6.20
N PHE A 258 9.84 9.33 5.63
CA PHE A 258 9.23 9.41 4.32
C PHE A 258 10.30 9.84 3.31
N VAL A 259 10.72 8.90 2.47
CA VAL A 259 11.70 9.15 1.42
C VAL A 259 10.95 9.23 0.10
N THR A 260 11.03 10.34 -0.61
CA THR A 260 10.43 10.47 -1.95
C THR A 260 11.52 10.74 -2.98
N ASP A 261 11.70 9.82 -3.92
CA ASP A 261 12.49 10.04 -5.13
C ASP A 261 11.55 10.49 -6.25
N ALA A 262 11.57 11.78 -6.57
CA ALA A 262 10.66 12.38 -7.54
C ALA A 262 11.40 12.94 -8.75
N TRP A 263 10.85 12.68 -9.93
CA TRP A 263 11.25 13.28 -11.19
C TRP A 263 10.28 14.41 -11.50
N ILE A 264 10.76 15.64 -11.35
CA ILE A 264 9.90 16.83 -11.37
C ILE A 264 10.12 17.59 -12.66
N SER A 265 9.04 18.03 -13.30
CA SER A 265 9.09 18.83 -14.51
C SER A 265 8.17 20.04 -14.46
N SER A 266 8.72 21.21 -14.81
CA SER A 266 7.96 22.42 -15.07
C SER A 266 7.48 22.53 -16.53
N GLN A 267 7.88 21.57 -17.38
CA GLN A 267 7.56 21.56 -18.82
C GLN A 267 6.29 20.76 -19.16
N VAL A 268 5.61 20.23 -18.14
CA VAL A 268 4.33 19.53 -18.30
C VAL A 268 3.29 20.52 -18.85
N ALA A 269 2.63 20.17 -19.95
CA ALA A 269 1.57 21.02 -20.49
C ALA A 269 0.43 21.14 -19.47
N GLY A 270 -0.14 22.35 -19.32
CA GLY A 270 -1.14 22.58 -18.29
C GLY A 270 -0.63 22.57 -16.84
N HIS A 271 0.69 22.49 -16.61
CA HIS A 271 1.30 22.54 -15.27
C HIS A 271 0.74 23.66 -14.38
N LYS A 272 0.62 24.87 -14.95
CA LYS A 272 0.13 26.03 -14.20
C LYS A 272 -1.32 25.81 -13.78
N THR A 273 -2.16 25.32 -14.69
CA THR A 273 -3.57 25.02 -14.43
C THR A 273 -3.75 23.97 -13.35
N ILE A 274 -2.97 22.88 -13.40
CA ILE A 274 -2.99 21.84 -12.36
C ILE A 274 -2.64 22.45 -11.00
N THR A 275 -1.51 23.18 -10.94
CA THR A 275 -1.04 23.81 -9.70
C THR A 275 -2.03 24.84 -9.16
N ASP A 276 -2.53 25.75 -10.00
CA ASP A 276 -3.48 26.79 -9.62
C ASP A 276 -4.77 26.19 -9.06
N ILE A 277 -5.35 25.18 -9.73
CA ILE A 277 -6.61 24.54 -9.31
C ILE A 277 -6.41 23.79 -7.99
N ASN A 278 -5.32 23.02 -7.85
CA ASN A 278 -5.02 22.33 -6.60
C ASN A 278 -4.79 23.32 -5.45
N MET A 279 -4.10 24.45 -5.70
CA MET A 279 -3.93 25.51 -4.70
C MET A 279 -5.26 26.19 -4.36
N GLU A 280 -6.14 26.41 -5.32
CA GLU A 280 -7.46 26.99 -5.09
C GLU A 280 -8.34 26.07 -4.24
N ILE A 281 -8.39 24.77 -4.56
CA ILE A 281 -9.08 23.75 -3.77
C ILE A 281 -8.52 23.70 -2.35
N ALA A 282 -7.19 23.58 -2.19
CA ALA A 282 -6.55 23.55 -0.88
C ALA A 282 -6.83 24.81 -0.05
N ARG A 283 -6.80 25.99 -0.68
CA ARG A 283 -7.11 27.26 -0.02
C ARG A 283 -8.57 27.32 0.45
N GLU A 284 -9.51 26.84 -0.36
CA GLU A 284 -10.94 26.86 -0.03
C GLU A 284 -11.32 25.82 1.03
N MET A 285 -10.68 24.64 1.01
CA MET A 285 -10.88 23.60 2.01
C MET A 285 -10.16 23.87 3.34
N GLY A 286 -9.16 24.75 3.35
CA GLY A 286 -8.37 25.08 4.53
C GLY A 286 -7.30 24.03 4.86
N ALA A 287 -6.65 24.19 6.03
CA ALA A 287 -5.57 23.32 6.52
C ALA A 287 -5.96 21.82 6.56
N ALA A 288 -7.24 21.54 6.81
CA ALA A 288 -7.80 20.21 6.92
C ALA A 288 -7.67 19.31 5.67
N PHE A 289 -7.48 19.90 4.47
CA PHE A 289 -7.52 19.13 3.22
C PHE A 289 -6.51 19.57 2.17
N ALA A 290 -5.44 20.27 2.55
CA ALA A 290 -4.31 20.53 1.66
C ALA A 290 -3.59 19.23 1.20
N GLY A 291 -4.20 18.05 1.39
CA GLY A 291 -3.56 16.75 1.37
C GLY A 291 -4.11 15.63 0.46
N ALA A 292 -5.29 15.76 -0.14
CA ALA A 292 -5.97 14.54 -0.63
C ALA A 292 -5.57 14.04 -2.03
N ASN A 293 -4.97 14.87 -2.89
CA ASN A 293 -4.80 14.52 -4.32
C ASN A 293 -3.36 14.16 -4.71
N ASN A 294 -2.45 14.11 -3.74
CA ASN A 294 -1.04 13.78 -3.94
C ASN A 294 -0.59 13.10 -2.64
N SER A 295 0.07 11.93 -2.71
CA SER A 295 0.58 11.20 -1.55
C SER A 295 1.39 12.07 -0.58
N PHE A 296 2.13 13.04 -1.13
CA PHE A 296 2.89 14.03 -0.39
C PHE A 296 2.03 14.97 0.48
N ALA A 297 0.87 15.32 -0.03
CA ALA A 297 0.00 16.30 0.56
C ALA A 297 -0.74 15.68 1.78
N GLY A 298 -1.08 14.38 1.73
CA GLY A 298 -1.76 13.68 2.83
C GLY A 298 -0.86 13.55 4.06
N ILE A 299 0.44 13.33 3.83
CA ILE A 299 1.47 13.38 4.87
C ILE A 299 1.52 14.80 5.47
N PHE A 300 1.48 15.82 4.63
CA PHE A 300 1.49 17.22 5.08
C PHE A 300 0.25 17.60 5.90
N ALA A 301 -0.93 17.06 5.57
CA ALA A 301 -2.15 17.25 6.37
C ALA A 301 -2.06 16.56 7.74
N MET A 302 -1.47 15.36 7.80
CA MET A 302 -1.18 14.66 9.07
C MET A 302 -0.17 15.42 9.94
N MET A 303 0.79 16.12 9.33
CA MET A 303 1.75 16.97 10.05
C MET A 303 1.12 18.28 10.57
N GLN A 304 -0.02 18.70 10.03
CA GLN A 304 -0.68 19.95 10.44
C GLN A 304 -1.64 19.78 11.60
N SER A 305 -2.01 18.56 11.97
CA SER A 305 -2.93 18.32 13.08
C SER A 305 -2.29 18.55 14.46
N ASP A 306 -0.97 18.67 14.56
CA ASP A 306 -0.26 18.95 15.82
C ASP A 306 0.17 20.44 15.92
N PRO A 307 -0.37 21.22 16.87
CA PRO A 307 0.03 22.60 17.12
C PRO A 307 1.51 22.80 17.46
N GLU A 308 2.18 21.83 18.11
CA GLU A 308 3.61 21.91 18.45
C GLU A 308 4.52 21.80 17.22
N MET A 309 4.02 21.20 16.13
CA MET A 309 4.76 21.12 14.86
C MET A 309 4.89 22.46 14.12
N SER A 310 4.10 23.48 14.46
CA SER A 310 4.02 24.74 13.69
C SER A 310 5.38 25.44 13.47
N ASN A 311 6.28 25.42 14.46
CA ASN A 311 7.61 26.03 14.31
C ASN A 311 8.57 25.17 13.49
N GLN A 312 8.60 23.85 13.70
CA GLN A 312 9.43 22.91 12.93
C GLN A 312 8.95 22.83 11.47
N MET A 313 7.66 23.06 11.25
CA MET A 313 7.02 23.07 9.95
C MET A 313 7.47 24.24 9.08
N ASN A 314 7.88 25.38 9.63
CA ASN A 314 8.40 26.48 8.82
C ASN A 314 9.73 26.13 8.13
N ASP A 315 10.63 25.46 8.85
CA ASP A 315 11.90 24.98 8.30
C ASP A 315 11.66 23.83 7.31
N ALA A 316 10.77 22.88 7.68
CA ALA A 316 10.36 21.83 6.76
C ALA A 316 9.74 22.40 5.48
N LEU A 317 8.83 23.36 5.58
CA LEU A 317 8.23 24.05 4.43
C LEU A 317 9.26 24.79 3.58
N ALA A 318 10.28 25.41 4.19
CA ALA A 318 11.35 26.05 3.45
C ALA A 318 12.16 25.04 2.63
N GLU A 319 12.43 23.86 3.18
CA GLU A 319 13.06 22.74 2.46
C GLU A 319 12.16 22.19 1.37
N LEU A 320 10.87 21.99 1.65
CA LEU A 320 9.88 21.49 0.68
C LEU A 320 9.72 22.40 -0.53
N ARG A 321 9.88 23.72 -0.36
CA ARG A 321 9.91 24.67 -1.50
C ARG A 321 11.04 24.37 -2.48
N LYS A 322 12.13 23.72 -2.04
CA LYS A 322 13.21 23.25 -2.92
C LYS A 322 12.81 22.05 -3.77
N MET A 323 11.65 21.42 -3.57
CA MET A 323 11.10 20.49 -4.56
C MET A 323 10.76 21.22 -5.88
N GLY A 324 10.62 22.55 -5.82
CA GLY A 324 10.35 23.40 -6.97
C GLY A 324 8.86 23.40 -7.33
N GLY A 325 8.43 24.46 -8.02
CA GLY A 325 7.06 24.55 -8.53
C GLY A 325 6.88 23.79 -9.83
N GLY A 326 7.30 22.53 -9.88
CA GLY A 326 7.07 21.61 -11.00
C GLY A 326 6.11 20.48 -10.60
N LEU A 327 5.65 19.69 -11.57
CA LEU A 327 4.85 18.49 -11.31
C LEU A 327 5.73 17.24 -11.26
N PRO A 328 5.57 16.36 -10.27
CA PRO A 328 6.21 15.05 -10.28
C PRO A 328 5.59 14.21 -11.41
N VAL A 329 6.36 13.94 -12.47
CA VAL A 329 5.92 13.08 -13.58
C VAL A 329 6.14 11.60 -13.27
N MET A 330 7.03 11.31 -12.33
CA MET A 330 7.25 9.98 -11.75
C MET A 330 7.76 10.18 -10.31
N SER A 331 7.30 9.36 -9.38
CA SER A 331 7.81 9.38 -8.01
C SER A 331 7.72 8.02 -7.33
N ASP A 332 8.75 7.67 -6.58
CA ASP A 332 8.73 6.56 -5.62
C ASP A 332 8.78 7.13 -4.20
N THR A 333 7.73 6.88 -3.42
CA THR A 333 7.67 7.24 -2.00
C THR A 333 7.81 5.99 -1.14
N TYR A 334 8.74 6.02 -0.19
CA TYR A 334 9.01 4.96 0.76
C TYR A 334 8.63 5.43 2.16
N ILE A 335 7.90 4.58 2.87
CA ILE A 335 7.65 4.74 4.31
C ILE A 335 8.57 3.76 5.01
N VAL A 336 9.49 4.27 5.82
CA VAL A 336 10.52 3.48 6.50
C VAL A 336 10.40 3.68 8.00
N GLN A 337 10.45 2.59 8.76
CA GLN A 337 10.52 2.60 10.21
C GLN A 337 11.93 2.20 10.63
N ALA A 338 12.48 2.84 11.65
CA ALA A 338 13.79 2.49 12.18
C ALA A 338 13.82 2.67 13.71
N PRO A 339 14.80 2.04 14.40
CA PRO A 339 15.07 2.34 15.80
C PRO A 339 15.39 3.82 16.03
N LYS A 340 15.15 4.32 17.25
CA LYS A 340 15.34 5.74 17.60
C LYS A 340 16.76 6.25 17.32
N ASP A 341 17.77 5.44 17.56
CA ASP A 341 19.18 5.81 17.35
C ASP A 341 19.69 5.47 15.95
N ALA A 342 18.85 4.91 15.07
CA ALA A 342 19.26 4.55 13.74
C ALA A 342 19.33 5.77 12.82
N THR A 343 20.28 5.72 11.88
CA THR A 343 20.39 6.67 10.78
C THR A 343 19.83 6.03 9.51
N LEU A 344 19.11 6.81 8.70
CA LEU A 344 18.63 6.37 7.39
C LEU A 344 19.81 6.04 6.46
N ASP A 345 19.89 4.80 6.01
CA ASP A 345 20.73 4.39 4.89
C ASP A 345 19.92 4.60 3.60
N LEU A 346 20.02 5.83 3.08
CA LEU A 346 19.25 6.32 1.94
C LEU A 346 19.48 5.47 0.68
N ASP A 347 20.73 5.07 0.43
CA ASP A 347 21.07 4.30 -0.75
C ASP A 347 20.38 2.92 -0.74
N LYS A 348 20.31 2.25 0.41
CA LYS A 348 19.56 0.99 0.54
C LYS A 348 18.05 1.17 0.30
N VAL A 349 17.46 2.24 0.83
CA VAL A 349 16.03 2.54 0.63
C VAL A 349 15.73 2.77 -0.84
N LEU A 350 16.54 3.59 -1.52
CA LEU A 350 16.36 3.93 -2.94
C LEU A 350 16.65 2.77 -3.88
N GLN A 351 17.53 1.84 -3.51
CA GLN A 351 17.76 0.61 -4.26
C GLN A 351 16.57 -0.36 -4.19
N GLY A 352 15.55 -0.07 -3.36
CA GLY A 352 14.42 -0.96 -3.18
C GLY A 352 14.83 -2.28 -2.53
N VAL A 353 15.95 -2.31 -1.79
CA VAL A 353 16.29 -3.45 -0.94
C VAL A 353 15.33 -3.41 0.24
N LEU A 354 14.15 -3.96 0.01
CA LEU A 354 13.21 -4.32 1.05
C LEU A 354 13.93 -5.41 1.84
N GLY A 355 14.50 -5.03 2.99
CA GLY A 355 15.22 -5.97 3.84
C GLY A 355 14.40 -7.24 4.06
N ASP A 356 15.07 -8.38 4.10
CA ASP A 356 14.42 -9.68 4.30
C ASP A 356 13.68 -9.66 5.65
N PHE A 357 12.34 -9.64 5.62
CA PHE A 357 11.46 -9.55 6.80
C PHE A 357 11.57 -10.76 7.73
N SER A 358 12.28 -11.81 7.29
CA SER A 358 12.33 -13.10 7.93
C SER A 358 13.53 -13.32 8.86
N GLN A 359 14.49 -12.39 8.92
CA GLN A 359 15.65 -12.57 9.80
C GLN A 359 15.37 -11.97 11.19
N GLU A 360 15.19 -12.86 12.17
CA GLU A 360 15.35 -12.58 13.61
C GLU A 360 16.81 -12.17 13.91
N GLY A 361 17.21 -11.00 13.41
CA GLY A 361 18.44 -10.31 13.77
C GLY A 361 18.15 -9.20 14.81
N PRO A 362 19.19 -8.67 15.49
CA PRO A 362 19.01 -7.56 16.41
C PRO A 362 18.36 -6.37 15.70
N VAL A 363 17.36 -5.75 16.35
CA VAL A 363 16.50 -4.62 15.91
C VAL A 363 17.30 -3.33 15.66
N THR A 364 18.30 -3.42 14.78
CA THR A 364 19.23 -2.35 14.41
C THR A 364 19.04 -1.90 12.97
N GLU A 365 18.13 -2.56 12.24
CA GLU A 365 17.95 -2.34 10.82
C GLU A 365 16.66 -1.55 10.53
N GLN A 366 16.77 -0.61 9.59
CA GLN A 366 15.65 0.11 9.02
C GLN A 366 14.75 -0.85 8.22
N LYS A 367 13.44 -0.66 8.33
CA LYS A 367 12.42 -1.50 7.71
C LYS A 367 11.54 -0.65 6.80
N THR A 368 11.56 -0.91 5.49
CA THR A 368 10.59 -0.31 4.58
C THR A 368 9.24 -0.96 4.80
N MET A 369 8.25 -0.17 5.20
CA MET A 369 6.89 -0.62 5.47
C MET A 369 6.05 -0.61 4.20
N MET A 370 6.32 0.33 3.31
CA MET A 370 5.54 0.54 2.09
C MET A 370 6.37 1.31 1.07
N LYS A 371 6.21 0.95 -0.20
CA LYS A 371 6.60 1.75 -1.36
C LYS A 371 5.35 2.14 -2.13
N VAL A 372 5.25 3.40 -2.52
CA VAL A 372 4.19 3.92 -3.40
C VAL A 372 4.87 4.51 -4.63
N ALA A 373 4.74 3.83 -5.76
CA ALA A 373 5.20 4.33 -7.06
C ALA A 373 4.04 5.04 -7.76
N SER A 374 4.27 6.23 -8.31
CA SER A 374 3.29 6.97 -9.09
C SER A 374 3.91 7.50 -10.37
N VAL A 375 3.16 7.43 -11.48
CA VAL A 375 3.56 7.96 -12.79
C VAL A 375 2.39 8.72 -13.40
N ILE A 376 2.67 9.93 -13.92
CA ILE A 376 1.75 10.66 -14.80
C ILE A 376 1.95 10.14 -16.22
N GLY A 377 0.90 9.56 -16.78
CA GLY A 377 0.85 9.04 -18.14
C GLY A 377 0.42 10.07 -19.17
N ASP A 378 -0.47 9.65 -20.07
CA ASP A 378 -1.03 10.49 -21.14
C ASP A 378 -1.53 11.81 -20.57
N LEU A 379 -1.12 12.92 -21.19
CA LEU A 379 -1.63 14.24 -20.89
C LEU A 379 -2.13 14.91 -22.16
N SER A 380 -3.34 15.47 -22.06
CA SER A 380 -3.93 16.31 -23.10
C SER A 380 -4.36 17.64 -22.51
N THR A 381 -4.20 18.68 -23.34
CA THR A 381 -4.74 20.02 -23.06
C THR A 381 -5.88 20.40 -24.01
N ASP A 382 -6.41 19.43 -24.74
CA ASP A 382 -7.53 19.65 -25.65
C ASP A 382 -8.81 19.94 -24.85
N PRO A 383 -9.71 20.78 -25.38
CA PRO A 383 -11.02 20.97 -24.75
C PRO A 383 -11.77 19.65 -24.62
N PHE A 384 -12.32 19.39 -23.43
CA PHE A 384 -13.21 18.25 -23.16
C PHE A 384 -14.61 18.72 -22.78
N ASN A 385 -15.57 17.80 -22.75
CA ASN A 385 -16.95 18.11 -22.39
C ASN A 385 -17.04 18.55 -20.91
N LEU A 386 -17.44 19.80 -20.68
CA LEU A 386 -17.57 20.38 -19.33
C LEU A 386 -18.57 19.64 -18.44
N GLY A 387 -19.58 18.96 -19.03
CA GLY A 387 -20.51 18.13 -18.28
C GLY A 387 -19.85 16.92 -17.60
N LEU A 388 -18.60 16.60 -17.92
CA LEU A 388 -17.79 15.65 -17.15
C LEU A 388 -17.47 16.19 -15.76
N LEU A 389 -17.41 17.51 -15.55
CA LEU A 389 -17.10 18.11 -14.25
C LEU A 389 -18.36 18.31 -13.38
N ASP A 390 -19.44 17.60 -13.71
CA ASP A 390 -20.70 17.60 -13.00
C ASP A 390 -21.17 16.15 -12.79
N ALA A 391 -22.02 15.92 -11.79
CA ALA A 391 -22.69 14.63 -11.64
C ALA A 391 -23.60 14.39 -12.88
N PRO A 392 -23.65 13.17 -13.43
CA PRO A 392 -24.54 12.88 -14.55
C PRO A 392 -26.00 13.17 -14.19
N GLY A 393 -26.73 13.85 -15.08
CA GLY A 393 -28.10 14.28 -14.79
C GLY A 393 -29.13 13.15 -14.62
N ASN A 394 -28.76 11.91 -14.96
CA ASN A 394 -29.56 10.71 -14.73
C ASN A 394 -29.22 9.99 -13.42
N TYR A 395 -28.27 10.47 -12.63
CA TYR A 395 -27.89 9.87 -11.36
C TYR A 395 -28.75 10.43 -10.22
N SER A 396 -28.97 9.63 -9.18
CA SER A 396 -29.75 10.02 -8.01
C SER A 396 -28.85 10.64 -6.94
N LEU A 397 -29.26 11.79 -6.39
CA LEU A 397 -28.61 12.36 -5.20
C LEU A 397 -28.96 11.50 -3.98
N ILE A 398 -27.94 11.01 -3.28
CA ILE A 398 -28.09 10.35 -1.99
C ILE A 398 -27.51 11.23 -0.88
N GLU A 399 -28.09 11.11 0.30
CA GLU A 399 -27.49 11.67 1.52
C GLU A 399 -26.23 10.88 1.83
N TYR A 400 -25.12 11.59 2.06
CA TYR A 400 -23.88 10.93 2.45
C TYR A 400 -24.07 10.31 3.83
N GLN A 401 -24.07 8.97 3.89
CA GLN A 401 -23.96 8.28 5.17
C GLN A 401 -22.50 8.21 5.56
N ASP A 402 -22.17 8.78 6.71
CA ASP A 402 -20.84 8.67 7.26
C ASP A 402 -20.52 7.20 7.54
N PRO A 403 -19.54 6.60 6.83
CA PRO A 403 -19.17 5.20 7.03
C PRO A 403 -18.68 4.95 8.47
N PHE A 404 -18.25 6.00 9.18
CA PHE A 404 -17.86 5.91 10.58
C PHE A 404 -19.06 5.95 11.55
N GLN A 405 -20.19 6.54 11.17
CA GLN A 405 -21.42 6.55 11.99
C GLN A 405 -22.26 5.29 11.81
N SER A 406 -22.19 4.64 10.64
CA SER A 406 -22.77 3.30 10.46
C SER A 406 -21.87 2.28 11.17
N GLY A 407 -21.98 2.22 12.50
CA GLY A 407 -21.11 1.43 13.38
C GLY A 407 -20.70 0.11 12.74
N MET A 408 -19.39 -0.14 12.69
CA MET A 408 -18.84 -1.37 12.11
C MET A 408 -19.66 -2.55 12.61
N PRO A 409 -20.16 -3.44 11.73
CA PRO A 409 -20.93 -4.58 12.16
C PRO A 409 -20.06 -5.37 13.15
N SER A 410 -20.46 -5.39 14.41
CA SER A 410 -19.76 -5.98 15.57
C SER A 410 -19.71 -7.51 15.52
N GLY A 411 -19.64 -8.08 14.32
CA GLY A 411 -19.79 -9.50 14.03
C GLY A 411 -18.71 -10.03 13.09
N MET A 412 -17.45 -9.60 13.20
CA MET A 412 -16.37 -10.46 12.73
C MET A 412 -16.37 -11.73 13.58
N PRO A 413 -16.54 -12.93 12.98
CA PRO A 413 -16.54 -14.18 13.72
C PRO A 413 -15.11 -14.47 14.18
N GLY A 414 -14.78 -14.02 15.39
CA GLY A 414 -13.59 -14.42 16.13
C GLY A 414 -13.66 -15.90 16.48
N GLY A 415 -13.19 -16.74 15.56
CA GLY A 415 -13.14 -18.18 15.73
C GLY A 415 -12.18 -18.81 14.74
N MET A 416 -10.88 -18.53 14.89
CA MET A 416 -9.88 -19.43 14.32
C MET A 416 -9.90 -20.74 15.14
N PRO A 417 -10.10 -21.91 14.51
CA PRO A 417 -9.91 -23.19 15.18
C PRO A 417 -8.41 -23.41 15.40
N GLY A 418 -8.02 -23.62 16.65
CA GLY A 418 -6.67 -24.04 17.00
C GLY A 418 -6.28 -25.33 16.28
N GLN A 419 -5.06 -25.35 15.73
CA GLN A 419 -4.30 -26.56 15.45
C GLN A 419 -3.01 -26.54 16.25
#